data_AF-A0A1J3DNW6-F1
#
_entry.id   AF-A0A1J3DNW6-F1
#
_cell.length_a   1.000
_cell.length_b   1.000
_cell.length_c   1.000
_cell.angle_alpha   90.00
_cell.angle_beta   90.00
_cell.angle_gamma   90.00
#
_symmetry.space_group_name_H-M   'P 1'
#
loop_
_entity.id
_entity.type
_entity.pdbx_description
1 polymer ?
#
loop_
_entity_poly.entity_id
_entity_poly.type
_entity_poly.pdbx_seq_one_letter_code
_entity_poly.pdbx_strand_id
1 'polypeptide(L)'
;RAFKICMKLMLECSNEDNLVPLLVSLTKLASSSTHLTSELAEVIIPFLVEDKTSHVRAAVLRCLHFLIRRGMCFSLVHESETAKFSSLLNQAELSPDMQLEALQIFQKILIYKLCVA
;
A
#
# COMPACT_ATOMS: atom_id res chain seq x y z
N ARG A 1 3.22 11.69 -16.41
CA ARG A 1 2.01 12.54 -16.61
C ARG A 1 0.74 11.83 -16.13
N ALA A 2 0.33 10.70 -16.71
CA ALA A 2 -0.88 9.98 -16.31
C ALA A 2 -0.93 9.63 -14.80
N PHE A 3 0.19 9.15 -14.24
CA PHE A 3 0.32 8.84 -12.81
C PHE A 3 -0.04 10.05 -11.92
N LYS A 4 0.62 11.20 -12.11
CA LYS A 4 0.37 12.42 -11.32
C LYS A 4 -1.08 12.92 -11.43
N ILE A 5 -1.69 12.84 -12.62
CA ILE A 5 -3.10 13.22 -12.83
C ILE A 5 -4.01 12.29 -12.03
N CYS A 6 -3.81 10.98 -12.14
CA CYS A 6 -4.62 10.00 -11.43
C CYS A 6 -4.43 10.08 -9.91
N MET A 7 -3.21 10.37 -9.45
CA MET A 7 -2.89 10.54 -8.03
C MET A 7 -3.60 11.78 -7.47
N LYS A 8 -3.58 12.89 -8.21
CA LYS A 8 -4.34 14.10 -7.86
C LYS A 8 -5.84 13.81 -7.76
N LEU A 9 -6.41 13.12 -8.76
CA LEU A 9 -7.83 12.74 -8.76
C LEU A 9 -8.19 11.85 -7.57
N MET A 10 -7.31 10.93 -7.16
CA MET A 10 -7.51 10.08 -5.99
C MET A 10 -7.50 10.89 -4.69
N LEU A 11 -6.54 11.82 -4.53
CA LEU A 11 -6.43 12.67 -3.34
C LEU A 11 -7.59 13.67 -3.21
N GLU A 12 -8.12 14.15 -4.34
CA GLU A 12 -9.28 15.05 -4.39
C GLU A 12 -10.62 14.29 -4.32
N CYS A 13 -10.60 12.96 -4.31
CA CYS A 13 -11.81 12.15 -4.32
C CYS A 13 -12.46 12.09 -2.92
N SER A 14 -13.64 12.68 -2.78
CA SER A 14 -14.43 12.60 -1.55
C SER A 14 -15.22 11.30 -1.41
N ASN A 15 -15.46 10.58 -2.50
CA ASN A 15 -16.21 9.33 -2.50
C ASN A 15 -15.25 8.12 -2.45
N GLU A 16 -15.28 7.37 -1.34
CA GLU A 16 -14.44 6.20 -1.16
C GLU A 16 -14.72 5.07 -2.16
N ASP A 17 -15.94 4.96 -2.69
CA ASP A 17 -16.29 3.94 -3.70
C ASP A 17 -15.46 4.12 -4.98
N ASN A 18 -15.05 5.35 -5.28
CA ASN A 18 -14.22 5.67 -6.44
C ASN A 18 -12.72 5.50 -6.15
N LEU A 19 -12.30 5.40 -4.88
CA LEU A 19 -10.89 5.25 -4.53
C LEU A 19 -10.34 3.90 -4.98
N VAL A 20 -11.10 2.82 -4.88
CA VAL A 20 -10.60 1.47 -5.21
C VAL A 20 -10.20 1.32 -6.68
N PRO A 21 -11.02 1.72 -7.67
CA PRO A 21 -10.59 1.72 -9.08
C PRO A 21 -9.36 2.60 -9.35
N LEU A 22 -9.25 3.75 -8.66
CA LEU A 22 -8.11 4.66 -8.78
C LEU A 22 -6.83 4.05 -8.20
N LEU A 23 -6.90 3.42 -7.02
CA LEU A 23 -5.80 2.68 -6.40
C LEU A 23 -5.27 1.58 -7.32
N VAL A 24 -6.17 0.78 -7.92
CA VAL A 24 -5.79 -0.28 -8.86
C VAL A 24 -5.09 0.29 -10.10
N SER A 25 -5.63 1.37 -10.66
CA SER A 25 -5.06 2.01 -11.85
C SER A 25 -3.70 2.63 -11.57
N LEU A 26 -3.56 3.35 -10.45
CA LEU A 26 -2.30 3.93 -9.99
C LEU A 26 -1.25 2.87 -9.71
N THR A 27 -1.63 1.79 -9.07
CA THR A 27 -0.73 0.66 -8.76
C THR A 27 -0.17 0.02 -10.03
N LYS A 28 -1.01 -0.17 -11.05
CA LYS A 28 -0.56 -0.65 -12.36
C LYS A 28 0.46 0.29 -12.99
N LEU A 29 0.16 1.60 -12.99
CA LEU A 29 1.08 2.62 -13.51
C LEU A 29 2.40 2.65 -12.71
N ALA A 30 2.32 2.62 -11.39
CA ALA A 30 3.46 2.65 -10.49
C ALA A 30 4.37 1.44 -10.65
N SER A 31 3.80 0.26 -10.94
CA SER A 31 4.58 -0.98 -11.12
C SER A 31 5.55 -0.98 -12.30
N SER A 32 5.56 0.08 -13.12
CA SER A 32 6.53 0.26 -14.20
C SER A 32 7.87 0.84 -13.73
N SER A 33 7.92 1.47 -12.55
CA SER A 33 9.12 2.14 -12.06
C SER A 33 9.12 2.24 -10.54
N THR A 34 10.30 2.11 -9.98
CA THR A 34 10.53 2.06 -8.54
C THR A 34 10.34 3.41 -7.88
N HIS A 35 10.69 4.49 -8.61
CA HIS A 35 10.36 5.86 -8.22
C HIS A 35 8.84 6.05 -8.06
N LEU A 36 8.05 5.62 -9.06
CA LEU A 36 6.59 5.77 -9.00
C LEU A 36 5.96 4.88 -7.92
N THR A 37 6.56 3.72 -7.67
CA THR A 37 6.14 2.82 -6.58
C THR A 37 6.38 3.46 -5.21
N SER A 38 7.55 4.07 -5.00
CA SER A 38 7.86 4.82 -3.77
C SER A 38 6.86 5.96 -3.57
N GLU A 39 6.64 6.76 -4.61
CA GLU A 39 5.72 7.90 -4.55
C GLU A 39 4.28 7.47 -4.24
N LEU A 40 3.83 6.34 -4.83
CA LEU A 40 2.51 5.80 -4.52
C LEU A 40 2.44 5.29 -3.08
N ALA A 41 3.46 4.57 -2.61
CA ALA A 41 3.51 3.97 -1.28
C ALA A 41 3.37 5.00 -0.16
N GLU A 42 4.10 6.12 -0.27
CA GLU A 42 4.03 7.25 0.65
C GLU A 42 2.60 7.77 0.84
N VAL A 43 1.81 7.75 -0.24
CA VAL A 43 0.43 8.23 -0.27
C VAL A 43 -0.57 7.20 0.24
N ILE A 44 -0.43 5.92 -0.14
CA ILE A 44 -1.47 4.90 0.12
C ILE A 44 -1.27 4.14 1.43
N ILE A 45 -0.04 4.04 1.95
CA ILE A 45 0.20 3.37 3.24
C ILE A 45 -0.54 4.05 4.41
N PRO A 46 -0.64 5.39 4.51
CA PRO A 46 -1.47 6.03 5.52
C PRO A 46 -2.94 5.56 5.54
N PHE A 47 -3.52 5.22 4.39
CA PHE A 47 -4.91 4.75 4.30
C PHE A 47 -5.16 3.44 5.04
N LEU A 48 -4.11 2.71 5.40
CA LEU A 48 -4.18 1.51 6.23
C LEU A 48 -4.60 1.82 7.68
N VAL A 49 -4.22 2.98 8.20
CA VAL A 49 -4.41 3.35 9.63
C VAL A 49 -5.36 4.54 9.82
N GLU A 50 -5.57 5.36 8.79
CA GLU A 50 -6.54 6.45 8.79
C GLU A 50 -7.99 5.94 8.85
N ASP A 51 -8.94 6.84 9.11
CA ASP A 51 -10.38 6.58 9.09
C ASP A 51 -10.86 6.33 7.65
N LYS A 52 -10.53 5.14 7.16
CA LYS A 52 -10.88 4.60 5.85
C LYS A 52 -11.73 3.37 6.03
N THR A 53 -12.67 3.17 5.11
CA THR A 53 -13.48 1.95 5.09
C THR A 53 -12.61 0.70 4.96
N SER A 54 -13.09 -0.42 5.50
CA SER A 54 -12.43 -1.73 5.37
C SER A 54 -12.19 -2.10 3.91
N HIS A 55 -13.08 -1.68 3.00
CA HIS A 55 -12.94 -1.89 1.56
C HIS A 55 -11.71 -1.19 0.96
N VAL A 56 -11.48 0.08 1.32
CA VAL A 56 -10.30 0.84 0.88
C VAL A 56 -9.03 0.24 1.48
N ARG A 57 -9.03 -0.08 2.79
CA ARG A 57 -7.87 -0.74 3.45
C ARG A 57 -7.50 -2.05 2.76
N ALA A 58 -8.48 -2.88 2.41
CA ALA A 58 -8.28 -4.13 1.67
C ALA A 58 -7.68 -3.90 0.27
N ALA A 59 -8.16 -2.88 -0.44
CA ALA A 59 -7.63 -2.52 -1.75
C ALA A 59 -6.16 -2.09 -1.66
N VAL A 60 -5.79 -1.31 -0.65
CA VAL A 60 -4.40 -0.90 -0.41
C VAL A 60 -3.51 -2.11 -0.13
N LEU A 61 -3.92 -3.04 0.73
CA LEU A 61 -3.17 -4.28 0.99
C LEU A 61 -2.93 -5.08 -0.29
N ARG A 62 -3.96 -5.28 -1.11
CA ARG A 62 -3.83 -5.96 -2.41
C ARG A 62 -2.89 -5.23 -3.37
N CYS A 63 -2.92 -3.89 -3.37
CA CYS A 63 -2.03 -3.08 -4.21
C CYS A 63 -0.56 -3.23 -3.78
N LEU A 64 -0.29 -3.17 -2.48
CA LEU A 64 1.05 -3.35 -1.92
C LEU A 64 1.56 -4.77 -2.18
N HIS A 65 0.71 -5.78 -1.97
CA HIS A 65 1.05 -7.17 -2.28
C HIS A 65 1.40 -7.35 -3.76
N PHE A 66 0.64 -6.74 -4.68
CA PHE A 66 0.93 -6.78 -6.11
C PHE A 66 2.31 -6.18 -6.45
N LEU A 67 2.65 -5.02 -5.87
CA LEU A 67 3.95 -4.36 -6.10
C LEU A 67 5.10 -5.22 -5.57
N ILE A 68 4.94 -5.81 -4.39
CA ILE A 68 5.94 -6.70 -3.81
C ILE A 68 6.14 -7.95 -4.66
N ARG A 69 5.06 -8.55 -5.19
CA ARG A 69 5.16 -9.70 -6.12
C ARG A 69 5.89 -9.36 -7.42
N ARG A 70 5.98 -8.08 -7.77
CA ARG A 70 6.79 -7.59 -8.90
C ARG A 70 8.22 -7.20 -8.54
N GLY A 71 8.66 -7.44 -7.30
CA GLY A 71 10.02 -7.13 -6.86
C GLY A 71 10.21 -5.69 -6.39
N MET A 72 9.14 -4.91 -6.22
CA MET A 72 9.21 -3.48 -5.86
C MET A 72 9.28 -3.25 -4.34
N CYS A 73 9.73 -4.26 -3.59
CA CYS A 73 9.71 -4.25 -2.13
C CYS A 73 10.61 -3.17 -1.52
N PHE A 74 11.69 -2.80 -2.21
CA PHE A 74 12.70 -1.84 -1.72
C PHE A 74 12.17 -0.41 -1.57
N SER A 75 11.13 -0.06 -2.32
CA SER A 75 10.45 1.23 -2.24
C SER A 75 9.48 1.32 -1.04
N LEU A 76 9.36 0.24 -0.24
CA LEU A 76 8.42 0.07 0.89
C LEU A 76 9.16 -0.17 2.22
N VAL A 77 10.41 0.27 2.30
CA VAL A 77 11.37 -0.10 3.37
C VAL A 77 11.54 1.00 4.42
N HIS A 78 10.87 2.14 4.29
CA HIS A 78 11.03 3.22 5.25
C HIS A 78 10.57 2.79 6.66
N GLU A 79 11.30 3.22 7.68
CA GLU A 79 11.05 2.83 9.08
C GLU A 79 9.64 3.23 9.56
N SER A 80 9.15 4.36 9.05
CA SER A 80 7.78 4.84 9.27
C SER A 80 6.70 3.88 8.72
N GLU A 81 7.03 3.08 7.71
CA GLU A 81 6.12 2.12 7.10
C GLU A 81 6.02 0.85 7.95
N THR A 82 7.13 0.39 8.53
CA THR A 82 7.14 -0.77 9.44
C THR A 82 6.29 -0.56 10.70
N ALA A 83 6.28 0.66 11.26
CA ALA A 83 5.43 0.98 12.40
C ALA A 83 3.93 0.93 12.07
N LYS A 84 3.54 1.41 10.88
CA LYS A 84 2.14 1.41 10.40
C LYS A 84 1.61 0.00 10.14
N PHE A 85 2.45 -0.89 9.57
CA PHE A 85 2.08 -2.30 9.42
C PHE A 85 1.91 -3.00 10.79
N SER A 86 2.81 -2.71 11.74
CA SER A 86 2.68 -3.23 13.10
C SER A 86 1.41 -2.76 13.79
N SER A 87 1.07 -1.46 13.71
CA SER A 87 -0.17 -0.95 14.28
C SER A 87 -1.41 -1.58 13.62
N LEU A 88 -1.38 -1.75 12.29
CA LEU A 88 -2.45 -2.36 11.53
C LEU A 88 -2.69 -3.83 11.94
N LEU A 89 -1.63 -4.60 12.14
CA LEU A 89 -1.72 -5.99 12.62
C LEU A 89 -2.33 -6.09 14.04
N ASN A 90 -2.23 -5.02 14.84
CA ASN A 90 -2.81 -4.94 16.18
C ASN A 90 -4.24 -4.35 16.19
N GLN A 91 -4.79 -3.93 15.05
CA GLN A 91 -6.16 -3.40 14.96
C GLN A 91 -7.19 -4.53 14.89
N ALA A 92 -8.19 -4.48 15.78
CA ALA A 92 -9.24 -5.49 15.94
C ALA A 92 -10.25 -5.58 14.78
N GLU A 93 -10.23 -4.62 13.84
CA GLU A 93 -11.25 -4.47 12.79
C GLU A 93 -10.90 -5.17 11.47
N LEU A 94 -9.71 -5.77 11.36
CA LEU A 94 -9.32 -6.49 10.15
C LEU A 94 -9.89 -7.90 10.13
N SER A 95 -10.34 -8.34 8.95
CA SER A 95 -10.64 -9.76 8.76
C SER A 95 -9.35 -10.59 8.86
N PRO A 96 -9.43 -11.88 9.24
CA PRO A 96 -8.26 -12.77 9.30
C PRO A 96 -7.45 -12.81 7.99
N ASP A 97 -8.14 -12.76 6.84
CA ASP A 97 -7.48 -12.73 5.53
C ASP A 97 -6.64 -11.46 5.33
N MET A 98 -7.16 -10.29 5.77
CA MET A 98 -6.42 -9.03 5.69
C MET A 98 -5.22 -9.02 6.64
N GLN A 99 -5.37 -9.59 7.84
CA GLN A 99 -4.26 -9.75 8.78
C GLN A 99 -3.17 -10.65 8.20
N LEU A 100 -3.53 -11.77 7.58
CA LEU A 100 -2.58 -12.66 6.92
C LEU A 100 -1.86 -11.95 5.76
N GLU A 101 -2.60 -11.22 4.91
CA GLU A 101 -2.01 -10.49 3.79
C GLU A 101 -1.05 -9.39 4.29
N ALA A 102 -1.45 -8.63 5.31
CA ALA A 102 -0.58 -7.65 5.97
C ALA A 102 0.69 -8.29 6.57
N LEU A 103 0.56 -9.46 7.22
CA LEU A 103 1.69 -10.18 7.79
C LEU A 103 2.65 -10.68 6.72
N GLN A 104 2.14 -11.20 5.60
CA GLN A 104 2.95 -11.63 4.46
C GLN A 104 3.71 -10.46 3.82
N ILE A 105 3.07 -9.28 3.71
CA ILE A 105 3.72 -8.05 3.26
C ILE A 105 4.84 -7.66 4.22
N PHE A 106 4.54 -7.59 5.52
CA PHE A 106 5.49 -7.22 6.55
C PHE A 106 6.70 -8.16 6.59
N GLN A 107 6.46 -9.47 6.51
CA GLN A 107 7.52 -10.48 6.46
C GLN A 107 8.45 -10.26 5.25
N LYS A 108 7.93 -9.96 4.06
CA LYS A 108 8.75 -9.70 2.88
C LYS A 108 9.59 -8.45 3.01
N ILE A 109 9.03 -7.38 3.60
CA ILE A 109 9.78 -6.15 3.91
C ILE A 109 10.92 -6.44 4.89
N LEU A 110 10.65 -7.21 5.95
CA LEU A 110 11.68 -7.60 6.94
C LEU A 110 12.79 -8.45 6.33
N ILE A 111 12.44 -9.48 5.53
CA ILE A 111 13.43 -10.31 4.83
C ILE A 111 14.30 -9.44 3.93
N TYR A 112 13.69 -8.52 3.18
CA TYR A 112 14.45 -7.59 2.34
C TYR A 112 15.42 -6.75 3.16
N LYS A 113 14.98 -6.15 4.28
CA LYS A 113 15.85 -5.39 5.20
C LYS A 113 17.01 -6.25 5.71
N LEU A 114 16.74 -7.47 6.17
CA LEU A 114 17.76 -8.32 6.78
C LEU A 114 18.78 -8.90 5.78
N CYS A 115 18.38 -9.13 4.53
CA CYS A 115 19.23 -9.78 3.53
C CYS A 115 19.96 -8.80 2.60
N VAL A 116 19.51 -7.54 2.51
CA VAL A 116 20.03 -6.56 1.55
C VAL A 116 20.59 -5.29 2.22
N ALA A 117 20.25 -5.01 3.49
CA ALA A 117 20.83 -3.88 4.23
C ALA A 117 22.23 -4.17 4.79
#